data_AF-A0AAD7GNE8-F1
#
_entry.id   AF-A0AAD7GNE8-F1
#
_cell.length_a   1.000
_cell.length_b   1.000
_cell.length_c   1.000
_cell.angle_alpha   90.00
_cell.angle_beta   90.00
_cell.angle_gamma   90.00
#
_symmetry.space_group_name_H-M   'P 1'
#
loop_
_entity.id
_entity.type
_entity.pdbx_description
1 polymer ?
#
loop_
_entity_poly.entity_id
_entity_poly.type
_entity_poly.pdbx_seq_one_letter_code
_entity_poly.pdbx_strand_id
1 'polypeptide(L)'
;MVCSHILPDEPQSDSGARDLAALARTSRALQEPALNALWRSQETFAHILRCMPSDLWNIPVVSGAVYHLEVVRPLALSDWERPLFYMNRVRILTLSLCLPKEHFFPHINSLVWKN
;
A
#
# COMPACT_ATOMS: atom_id res chain seq x y z
N MET A 1 5.54 -16.36 -26.22
CA MET A 1 6.56 -17.09 -25.43
C MET A 1 6.31 -16.72 -23.97
N VAL A 2 5.65 -17.62 -23.24
CA VAL A 2 5.13 -17.39 -21.89
C VAL A 2 6.25 -17.73 -20.91
N CYS A 3 6.72 -16.76 -20.12
CA CYS A 3 7.67 -17.03 -19.04
C CYS A 3 6.93 -17.74 -17.89
N SER A 4 6.90 -19.05 -17.96
CA SER A 4 6.54 -19.97 -16.88
C SER A 4 7.73 -20.13 -15.94
N HIS A 5 7.81 -19.33 -14.86
CA HIS A 5 8.50 -19.68 -13.60
C HIS A 5 8.50 -18.48 -12.63
N ILE A 6 7.38 -18.19 -11.97
CA ILE A 6 7.42 -17.37 -10.74
C ILE A 6 6.37 -17.89 -9.75
N LEU A 7 6.80 -18.80 -8.89
CA LEU A 7 6.22 -19.08 -7.57
C LEU A 7 7.39 -19.52 -6.67
N PRO A 8 7.30 -19.33 -5.33
CA PRO A 8 7.18 -18.09 -4.56
C PRO A 8 8.34 -18.00 -3.52
N ASP A 9 8.30 -17.03 -2.60
CA ASP A 9 9.09 -16.97 -1.35
C ASP A 9 10.51 -16.35 -1.34
N GLU A 10 10.74 -15.26 -2.07
CA GLU A 10 11.88 -14.37 -1.79
C GLU A 10 11.38 -12.99 -1.34
N PRO A 11 12.00 -12.37 -0.29
CA PRO A 11 11.67 -11.02 0.15
C PRO A 11 11.82 -10.08 -1.05
N GLN A 12 10.77 -9.33 -1.32
CA GLN A 12 10.62 -8.58 -2.56
C GLN A 12 11.76 -7.56 -2.69
N SER A 13 12.76 -7.89 -3.50
CA SER A 13 13.77 -6.92 -3.93
C SER A 13 13.05 -5.76 -4.61
N ASP A 14 13.29 -4.54 -4.12
CA ASP A 14 12.69 -3.28 -4.59
C ASP A 14 12.72 -3.11 -6.12
N SER A 15 13.66 -3.76 -6.82
CA SER A 15 13.78 -3.73 -8.27
C SER A 15 12.58 -4.35 -8.98
N GLY A 16 12.05 -5.48 -8.49
CA GLY A 16 10.94 -6.19 -9.14
C GLY A 16 9.64 -5.40 -9.11
N ALA A 17 9.35 -4.70 -8.01
CA ALA A 17 8.17 -3.86 -7.88
C ALA A 17 8.23 -2.64 -8.83
N ARG A 18 9.42 -2.06 -9.02
CA ARG A 18 9.64 -0.93 -9.93
C ARG A 18 9.38 -1.32 -11.39
N ASP A 19 9.90 -2.47 -11.80
CA ASP A 19 9.71 -2.97 -13.17
C ASP A 19 8.25 -3.32 -13.45
N LEU A 20 7.57 -3.97 -12.50
CA LEU A 20 6.13 -4.24 -12.60
C LEU A 20 5.32 -2.94 -12.71
N ALA A 21 5.67 -1.90 -11.92
CA ALA A 21 5.00 -0.61 -12.00
C ALA A 21 5.27 0.09 -13.34
N ALA A 22 6.47 -0.04 -13.91
CA ALA A 22 6.79 0.48 -15.23
C ALA A 22 5.98 -0.24 -16.32
N LEU A 23 5.96 -1.58 -16.29
CA LEU A 23 5.18 -2.40 -17.23
C LEU A 23 3.68 -2.09 -17.15
N ALA A 24 3.15 -1.89 -15.95
CA ALA A 24 1.75 -1.54 -15.76
C ALA A 24 1.35 -0.21 -16.41
N ARG A 25 2.31 0.73 -16.52
CA ARG A 25 2.09 2.05 -17.14
C ARG A 25 2.34 2.07 -18.64
N THR A 26 3.24 1.23 -19.16
CA THR A 26 3.66 1.27 -20.56
C THR A 26 2.86 0.35 -21.48
N SER A 27 2.25 -0.72 -20.95
CA SER A 27 1.50 -1.68 -21.76
C SER A 27 0.14 -2.03 -21.17
N ARG A 28 -0.94 -1.71 -21.89
CA ARG A 28 -2.32 -2.10 -21.51
C ARG A 28 -2.49 -3.62 -21.40
N ALA A 29 -1.79 -4.39 -22.23
CA ALA A 29 -1.84 -5.84 -22.20
C ALA A 29 -1.19 -6.43 -20.93
N LEU A 30 -0.22 -5.71 -20.35
CA LEU A 30 0.47 -6.13 -19.14
C LEU A 30 -0.03 -5.39 -17.88
N GLN A 31 -0.90 -4.40 -18.04
CA GLN A 31 -1.41 -3.58 -16.96
C GLN A 31 -2.07 -4.42 -15.85
N GLU A 32 -3.03 -5.26 -16.22
CA GLU A 32 -3.72 -6.11 -15.26
C GLU A 32 -2.83 -7.14 -14.58
N PRO A 33 -2.05 -7.99 -15.29
CA PRO A 33 -1.17 -8.96 -14.63
C PRO A 33 -0.07 -8.30 -13.79
N ALA A 34 0.46 -7.14 -14.22
CA ALA A 34 1.47 -6.42 -13.45
C ALA A 34 0.88 -5.79 -12.17
N LEU A 35 -0.32 -5.20 -12.24
CA LEU A 35 -1.02 -4.70 -11.06
C LEU A 35 -1.39 -5.83 -10.10
N ASN A 36 -1.81 -6.99 -10.61
CA ASN A 36 -2.07 -8.17 -9.78
C ASN A 36 -0.81 -8.61 -9.03
N ALA A 37 0.33 -8.69 -9.71
CA ALA A 37 1.59 -9.06 -9.07
C ALA A 37 2.04 -8.02 -8.04
N LEU A 38 1.98 -6.73 -8.40
CA LEU A 38 2.42 -5.61 -7.56
C LEU A 38 1.61 -5.51 -6.27
N TRP A 39 0.29 -5.73 -6.34
CA TRP A 39 -0.60 -5.61 -5.19
C TRP A 39 -0.86 -6.93 -4.47
N ARG A 40 -0.39 -8.08 -4.99
CA ARG A 40 -0.66 -9.41 -4.43
C ARG A 40 -0.31 -9.53 -2.94
N SER A 41 0.85 -9.01 -2.55
CA SER A 41 1.33 -9.04 -1.17
C SER A 41 1.74 -7.63 -0.76
N GLN A 42 1.17 -7.13 0.33
CA GLN A 42 1.50 -5.81 0.87
C GLN A 42 2.00 -5.96 2.31
N GLU A 43 3.11 -5.28 2.61
CA GLU A 43 3.76 -5.33 3.93
C GLU A 43 3.28 -4.23 4.89
N THR A 44 2.56 -3.23 4.38
CA THR A 44 2.03 -2.14 5.18
C THR A 44 0.69 -1.66 4.63
N PHE A 45 -0.15 -1.11 5.52
CA PHE A 45 -1.38 -0.44 5.12
C PHE A 45 -1.12 0.94 4.45
N ALA A 46 0.13 1.41 4.48
CA ALA A 46 0.51 2.72 3.96
C ALA A 46 0.21 2.89 2.46
N HIS A 47 0.37 1.85 1.65
CA HIS A 47 0.07 1.91 0.21
C HIS A 47 -1.43 2.10 -0.06
N ILE A 48 -2.28 1.51 0.77
CA ILE A 48 -3.74 1.68 0.70
C ILE A 48 -4.11 3.10 1.12
N LEU A 49 -3.52 3.59 2.22
CA LEU A 49 -3.74 4.96 2.71
C LEU A 49 -3.30 6.01 1.68
N ARG A 50 -2.22 5.78 0.94
CA ARG A 50 -1.78 6.65 -0.17
C ARG A 50 -2.76 6.72 -1.33
N CYS A 51 -3.65 5.73 -1.46
CA CYS A 51 -4.71 5.73 -2.47
C CYS A 51 -5.97 6.49 -2.01
N MET A 52 -6.08 6.81 -0.72
CA MET A 52 -7.13 7.66 -0.19
C MET A 52 -6.91 9.12 -0.58
N PRO A 53 -7.98 9.92 -0.64
CA PRO A 53 -7.88 11.37 -0.84
C PRO A 53 -6.97 12.02 0.22
N SER A 54 -6.11 12.96 -0.20
CA SER A 54 -5.14 13.62 0.69
C SER A 54 -5.80 14.52 1.75
N ASP A 55 -7.05 14.92 1.53
CA ASP A 55 -7.87 15.69 2.45
C ASP A 55 -8.58 14.80 3.50
N LEU A 56 -8.49 13.48 3.39
CA LEU A 56 -9.14 12.55 4.30
C LEU A 56 -8.31 12.29 5.57
N TRP A 57 -7.00 12.33 5.46
CA TRP A 57 -6.11 12.02 6.58
C TRP A 57 -4.94 12.99 6.67
N ASN A 58 -4.50 13.22 7.91
CA ASN A 58 -3.31 13.98 8.22
C ASN A 58 -2.36 13.11 9.07
N ILE A 59 -1.07 13.40 8.98
CA ILE A 59 -0.05 12.74 9.80
C ILE A 59 0.67 13.84 10.57
N PRO A 60 0.12 14.26 11.74
CA PRO A 60 0.82 15.21 12.59
C PRO A 60 2.18 14.64 13.03
N VAL A 61 3.19 15.49 12.99
CA VAL A 61 4.50 15.19 13.57
C VAL A 61 4.37 15.35 15.08
N VAL A 62 4.21 14.24 15.80
CA VAL A 62 4.28 14.24 17.27
C VAL A 62 5.74 14.14 17.68
N SER A 63 6.18 14.87 18.72
CA SER A 63 7.54 14.80 19.23
C SER A 63 7.85 13.39 19.77
N GLY A 64 8.48 12.57 18.94
CA GLY A 64 8.75 11.15 19.19
C GLY A 64 8.44 10.33 17.95
N ALA A 65 9.06 9.17 17.78
CA ALA A 65 8.98 8.36 16.55
C ALA A 65 7.56 7.85 16.16
N VAL A 66 6.50 8.28 16.85
CA VAL A 66 5.14 7.80 16.67
C VAL A 66 4.36 8.78 15.80
N TYR A 67 4.02 8.33 14.60
CA TYR A 67 3.14 9.04 13.67
C TYR A 67 1.73 8.48 13.84
N HIS A 68 0.80 9.32 14.29
CA HIS A 68 -0.61 8.98 14.29
C HIS A 68 -1.23 9.40 12.96
N LEU A 69 -2.07 8.55 12.39
CA LEU A 69 -2.93 8.93 11.28
C LEU A 69 -4.23 9.49 11.86
N GLU A 70 -4.51 10.75 11.56
CA GLU A 70 -5.74 11.42 11.96
C GLU A 70 -6.68 11.51 10.76
N VAL A 71 -7.86 10.93 10.89
CA VAL A 71 -8.93 11.10 9.90
C VAL A 71 -9.57 12.48 10.16
N VAL A 72 -9.41 13.40 9.21
CA VAL A 72 -9.80 14.83 9.35
C VAL A 72 -11.25 15.10 8.95
N ARG A 73 -11.90 14.16 8.25
CA ARG A 73 -13.33 14.23 7.91
C ARG A 73 -13.98 12.85 7.89
N PRO A 74 -15.32 12.75 8.01
CA PRO A 74 -16.03 11.49 7.84
C PRO A 74 -15.72 10.82 6.49
N LEU A 75 -15.57 9.50 6.53
CA LEU A 75 -15.38 8.67 5.34
C LEU A 75 -16.67 8.66 4.51
N ALA A 76 -16.57 9.04 3.25
CA ALA A 76 -17.60 8.84 2.26
C ALA A 76 -17.32 7.55 1.46
N LEU A 77 -18.37 6.94 0.90
CA LEU A 77 -18.21 5.75 0.04
C LEU A 77 -17.32 6.04 -1.18
N SER A 78 -17.36 7.27 -1.71
CA SER A 78 -16.51 7.71 -2.82
C SER A 78 -15.01 7.66 -2.50
N ASP A 79 -14.64 7.83 -1.23
CA ASP A 79 -13.23 7.79 -0.81
C ASP A 79 -12.61 6.40 -1.00
N TRP A 80 -13.46 5.37 -1.02
CA TRP A 80 -13.07 3.98 -1.20
C TRP A 80 -12.93 3.56 -2.65
N GLU A 81 -13.38 4.34 -3.64
CA GLU A 81 -13.37 3.92 -5.05
C GLU A 81 -11.97 3.54 -5.55
N ARG A 82 -10.99 4.42 -5.33
CA ARG A 82 -9.61 4.21 -5.77
C ARG A 82 -8.87 3.18 -4.92
N PRO A 83 -8.97 3.19 -3.58
CA PRO A 83 -8.44 2.12 -2.75
C PRO A 83 -8.99 0.73 -3.12
N LEU A 84 -10.30 0.58 -3.33
CA LEU A 84 -10.94 -0.70 -3.64
C LEU A 84 -10.47 -1.27 -4.99
N PHE A 85 -10.23 -0.41 -5.98
CA PHE A 85 -9.68 -0.82 -7.27
C PHE A 85 -8.37 -1.62 -7.13
N TYR A 86 -7.50 -1.21 -6.20
CA TYR A 86 -6.22 -1.89 -5.94
C TYR A 86 -6.34 -3.00 -4.89
N MET A 87 -7.13 -2.77 -3.82
CA MET A 87 -7.29 -3.73 -2.71
C MET A 87 -7.88 -5.06 -3.15
N ASN A 88 -8.73 -5.09 -4.17
CA ASN A 88 -9.27 -6.34 -4.73
C ASN A 88 -8.19 -7.29 -5.26
N ARG A 89 -6.97 -6.80 -5.48
CA ARG A 89 -5.82 -7.58 -5.96
C ARG A 89 -4.93 -8.07 -4.81
N VAL A 90 -5.13 -7.56 -3.59
CA VAL A 90 -4.39 -7.97 -2.40
C VAL A 90 -4.83 -9.36 -1.97
N ARG A 91 -3.87 -10.26 -1.82
CA ARG A 91 -4.07 -11.64 -1.35
C ARG A 91 -3.39 -11.90 -0.02
N ILE A 92 -2.31 -11.16 0.25
CA ILE A 92 -1.53 -11.26 1.48
C ILE A 92 -1.36 -9.84 2.01
N LEU A 93 -1.81 -9.61 3.24
CA LEU A 93 -1.55 -8.38 3.98
C LEU A 93 -0.74 -8.77 5.21
N THR A 94 0.57 -8.53 5.14
CA THR A 94 1.44 -8.73 6.28
C THR A 94 1.38 -7.47 7.11
N LEU A 95 0.77 -7.55 8.29
CA LEU A 95 0.87 -6.50 9.30
C LEU A 95 2.20 -6.70 10.03
N SER A 96 3.29 -6.41 9.33
CA SER A 96 4.57 -6.32 10.00
C SER A 96 4.47 -5.13 10.94
N LEU A 97 4.38 -5.37 12.25
CA LEU A 97 4.66 -4.38 13.29
C LEU A 97 6.15 -3.96 13.26
N CYS A 98 6.75 -3.91 12.07
CA CYS A 98 8.13 -3.59 11.83
C CYS A 98 8.32 -2.14 12.24
N LEU A 99 8.70 -1.97 13.51
CA LEU A 99 9.43 -0.81 13.98
C LEU A 99 10.54 -0.57 12.94
N PRO A 100 10.55 0.53 12.20
CA PRO A 100 11.29 0.57 10.95
C PRO A 100 12.75 0.75 11.23
N LYS A 101 13.48 0.28 10.24
CA LYS A 101 14.69 0.96 9.81
C LYS A 101 14.28 2.11 8.89
N GLU A 102 14.03 3.23 9.55
CA GLU A 102 14.30 4.61 9.14
C GLU A 102 13.61 5.27 7.94
N HIS A 103 12.86 4.61 7.05
CA HIS A 103 12.54 5.33 5.78
C HIS A 103 11.12 5.67 5.39
N PHE A 104 10.01 5.17 5.98
CA PHE A 104 8.72 5.76 5.55
C PHE A 104 7.57 5.81 6.55
N PHE A 105 7.42 4.88 7.51
CA PHE A 105 6.37 5.02 8.56
C PHE A 105 6.74 4.22 9.81
N PRO A 106 7.21 4.88 10.89
CA PRO A 106 7.55 4.14 12.09
C PRO A 106 6.51 3.38 12.86
N HIS A 107 5.53 4.04 13.44
CA HIS A 107 4.84 3.37 14.54
C HIS A 107 3.35 3.72 14.51
N ILE A 108 2.64 3.30 13.47
CA ILE A 108 1.18 3.28 13.53
C ILE A 108 0.77 2.11 14.44
N ASN A 109 0.84 2.34 15.76
CA ASN A 109 0.51 1.35 16.79
C ASN A 109 -0.96 1.41 17.22
N SER A 110 -1.73 2.40 16.76
CA SER A 110 -3.15 2.48 17.08
C SER A 110 -3.91 3.31 16.05
N LEU A 111 -5.10 2.83 15.71
CA LEU A 111 -6.10 3.55 14.93
C LEU A 111 -7.19 3.98 15.93
N VAL A 112 -7.16 5.25 16.32
CA VAL A 112 -8.11 5.79 17.32
C VAL A 112 -9.20 6.55 16.58
N TRP A 113 -10.43 6.07 16.71
CA TRP A 113 -11.61 6.74 16.21
C TRP A 113 -12.10 7.74 17.27
N LYS A 114 -12.13 9.04 16.96
CA LYS A 114 -12.76 10.05 17.82
C LYS A 114 -14.18 10.30 17.32
N ASN A 115 -15.13 10.05 18.22
CA ASN A 115 -16.57 10.23 18.06
C ASN A 115 -16.96 11.71 18.21
#